data_AF-A0A9Q1BZJ7-F1
#
_entry.id   AF-A0A9Q1BZJ7-F1
#
_cell.length_a   1.000
_cell.length_b   1.000
_cell.length_c   1.000
_cell.angle_alpha   90.00
_cell.angle_beta   90.00
_cell.angle_gamma   90.00
#
_symmetry.space_group_name_H-M   'P 1'
#
loop_
_entity.id
_entity.type
_entity.pdbx_description
1 polymer ?
#
loop_
_entity_poly.entity_id
_entity_poly.type
_entity_poly.pdbx_seq_one_letter_code
_entity_poly.pdbx_strand_id
1 'polypeptide(L)'
;MPCYLPSRSESEEPNTIKAHKDFMRKEKKKRQPDYKQVTFCMDKTLADRREWLVTTQPRPSLTEVQDRYPWLFDEYQVSCW
;
A
#
# COMPACT_ATOMS: atom_id res chain seq x y z
N MET A 1 -5.09 20.44 -12.99
CA MET A 1 -4.36 19.17 -13.20
C MET A 1 -5.12 18.11 -12.43
N PRO A 2 -5.90 17.22 -13.08
CA PRO A 2 -6.46 16.09 -12.35
C PRO A 2 -5.28 15.25 -11.88
N CYS A 3 -5.14 15.10 -10.57
CA CYS A 3 -4.14 14.24 -9.96
C CYS A 3 -4.29 12.85 -10.57
N TYR A 4 -3.31 12.38 -11.34
CA TYR A 4 -3.33 11.08 -11.99
C TYR A 4 -3.45 9.99 -10.92
N LEU A 5 -4.67 9.48 -10.72
CA LEU A 5 -4.89 8.28 -9.94
C LEU A 5 -4.50 7.10 -10.85
N PRO A 6 -3.47 6.32 -10.50
CA PRO A 6 -3.14 5.14 -11.27
C PRO A 6 -4.34 4.19 -11.22
N SER A 7 -4.69 3.63 -12.37
CA SER A 7 -5.70 2.58 -12.46
C SER A 7 -5.18 1.30 -11.82
N ARG A 8 -6.08 0.51 -11.23
CA ARG A 8 -5.79 -0.89 -10.88
C ARG A 8 -5.37 -1.66 -12.12
N SER A 9 -4.57 -2.71 -11.97
CA SER A 9 -4.41 -3.67 -13.06
C SER A 9 -5.75 -4.39 -13.31
N GLU A 10 -6.04 -4.76 -14.55
CA GLU A 10 -7.33 -5.37 -14.94
C GLU A 10 -7.64 -6.69 -14.19
N SER A 11 -6.65 -7.30 -13.55
CA SER A 11 -6.77 -8.54 -12.78
C SER A 11 -6.87 -8.34 -11.25
N GLU A 12 -6.77 -7.11 -10.75
CA GLU A 12 -6.83 -6.82 -9.31
C GLU A 12 -8.26 -6.58 -8.83
N GLU A 13 -8.89 -7.65 -8.38
CA GLU A 13 -10.18 -7.61 -7.70
C GLU A 13 -10.05 -7.06 -6.27
N PRO A 14 -11.10 -6.45 -5.68
CA PRO A 14 -11.07 -5.94 -4.30
C PRO A 14 -10.58 -6.96 -3.26
N ASN A 15 -10.89 -8.24 -3.47
CA ASN A 15 -10.44 -9.35 -2.62
C ASN A 15 -8.91 -9.56 -2.65
N THR A 16 -8.28 -9.34 -3.80
CA THR A 16 -6.83 -9.48 -3.98
C THR A 16 -6.07 -8.32 -3.31
N ILE A 17 -6.60 -7.09 -3.42
CA ILE A 17 -6.07 -5.92 -2.73
C ILE A 17 -6.09 -6.11 -1.22
N LYS A 18 -7.19 -6.64 -0.67
CA LYS A 18 -7.28 -6.97 0.76
C LYS A 18 -6.22 -8.00 1.15
N ALA A 19 -6.03 -9.05 0.33
CA ALA A 19 -5.01 -10.06 0.58
C ALA A 19 -3.58 -9.47 0.59
N HIS A 20 -3.25 -8.55 -0.33
CA HIS A 20 -1.97 -7.84 -0.34
C HIS A 20 -1.76 -7.00 0.94
N LYS A 21 -2.79 -6.27 1.38
CA LYS A 21 -2.73 -5.48 2.63
C LYS A 21 -2.54 -6.36 3.86
N ASP A 22 -3.28 -7.47 3.94
CA ASP A 22 -3.18 -8.43 5.04
C ASP A 22 -1.81 -9.12 5.06
N PHE A 23 -1.26 -9.47 3.89
CA PHE A 23 0.10 -10.01 3.74
C PHE A 23 1.13 -9.04 4.29
N MET A 24 1.12 -7.80 3.80
CA MET A 24 2.06 -6.76 4.22
C MET A 24 2.00 -6.55 5.75
N ARG A 25 0.81 -6.49 6.35
CA ARG A 25 0.68 -6.35 7.80
C ARG A 25 1.31 -7.51 8.58
N LYS A 26 1.23 -8.74 8.07
CA LYS A 26 1.85 -9.92 8.68
C LYS A 26 3.37 -9.88 8.54
N GLU A 27 3.89 -9.54 7.36
CA GLU A 27 5.33 -9.44 7.11
C GLU A 27 6.00 -8.44 8.04
N LYS A 28 5.33 -7.31 8.39
CA LYS A 28 5.93 -6.25 9.21
C LYS A 28 6.25 -6.70 10.62
N LYS A 29 5.58 -7.76 11.09
CA LYS A 29 5.78 -8.36 12.42
C LYS A 29 6.86 -9.43 12.43
N LYS A 30 7.39 -9.82 11.27
CA LYS A 30 8.43 -10.85 11.19
C LYS A 30 9.79 -10.27 11.54
N ARG A 31 10.63 -11.09 12.17
CA ARG A 31 12.05 -10.78 12.40
C ARG A 31 12.83 -10.63 11.09
N GLN A 32 12.45 -11.38 10.06
CA GLN A 32 13.02 -11.32 8.72
C GLN A 32 11.86 -11.26 7.71
N PRO A 33 11.44 -10.06 7.30
CA PRO A 33 10.36 -9.91 6.33
C PRO A 33 10.77 -10.33 4.92
N ASP A 34 9.81 -10.82 4.13
CA ASP A 34 10.02 -11.00 2.69
C ASP A 34 9.88 -9.65 1.96
N TYR A 35 10.97 -8.88 1.92
CA TYR A 35 10.98 -7.57 1.29
C TYR A 35 10.64 -7.60 -0.21
N LYS A 36 10.94 -8.69 -0.92
CA LYS A 36 10.60 -8.82 -2.35
C LYS A 36 9.09 -8.91 -2.52
N GLN A 37 8.46 -9.78 -1.75
CA GLN A 37 7.01 -9.95 -1.82
C GLN A 37 6.26 -8.74 -1.25
N VAL A 38 6.82 -8.06 -0.24
CA VAL A 38 6.30 -6.77 0.25
C VAL A 38 6.33 -5.71 -0.85
N THR A 39 7.44 -5.59 -1.59
CA THR A 39 7.57 -4.66 -2.73
C THR A 39 6.49 -4.92 -3.77
N PHE A 40 6.35 -6.18 -4.17
CA PHE A 40 5.28 -6.58 -5.09
C PHE A 40 3.88 -6.19 -4.57
N CYS A 41 3.58 -6.44 -3.29
CA CYS A 41 2.28 -6.06 -2.71
C CYS A 41 2.10 -4.53 -2.60
N MET A 42 3.18 -3.78 -2.38
CA MET A 42 3.16 -2.31 -2.33
C MET A 42 2.87 -1.69 -3.69
N ASP A 43 3.36 -2.31 -4.78
CA ASP A 43 3.04 -1.94 -6.16
C ASP A 43 1.58 -2.26 -6.49
N LYS A 44 1.15 -3.48 -6.18
CA LYS A 44 -0.21 -3.95 -6.41
C LYS A 44 -1.27 -3.17 -5.64
N THR A 45 -0.90 -2.45 -4.59
CA THR A 45 -1.83 -1.63 -3.80
C THR A 45 -1.66 -0.12 -4.05
N LEU A 46 -0.85 0.29 -5.04
CA LEU A 46 -0.54 1.69 -5.31
C LEU A 46 -1.79 2.50 -5.69
N ALA A 47 -2.63 1.96 -6.59
CA ALA A 47 -3.88 2.58 -7.03
C ALA A 47 -4.81 2.84 -5.85
N ASP A 48 -5.15 1.79 -5.11
CA ASP A 48 -5.99 1.88 -3.91
C ASP A 48 -5.44 2.80 -2.83
N ARG A 49 -4.12 2.78 -2.63
CA ARG A 49 -3.46 3.66 -1.67
C ARG A 49 -3.60 5.12 -2.10
N ARG A 50 -3.30 5.44 -3.36
CA ARG A 50 -3.41 6.80 -3.89
C ARG A 50 -4.84 7.30 -3.90
N GLU A 51 -5.78 6.48 -4.35
CA GLU A 51 -7.20 6.81 -4.31
C GLU A 51 -7.62 7.14 -2.88
N TRP A 52 -7.34 6.25 -1.92
CA TRP A 52 -7.69 6.49 -0.51
C TRP A 52 -7.09 7.79 0.04
N LEU A 53 -5.81 8.08 -0.24
CA LEU A 53 -5.15 9.29 0.26
C LEU A 53 -5.72 10.58 -0.35
N VAL A 54 -6.18 10.53 -1.61
CA VAL A 54 -6.64 11.71 -2.36
C VAL A 54 -8.13 11.96 -2.18
N THR A 55 -8.95 10.91 -2.14
CA THR A 55 -10.42 11.03 -2.16
C THR A 55 -11.05 11.05 -0.77
N THR A 56 -10.38 10.54 0.26
CA THR A 56 -10.92 10.52 1.63
C THR A 56 -10.99 11.91 2.22
N GLN A 57 -12.17 12.29 2.74
CA GLN A 57 -12.38 13.53 3.49
C GLN A 57 -13.04 13.26 4.86
N PRO A 58 -12.50 13.82 5.97
CA PRO A 58 -11.26 14.59 6.05
C PRO A 58 -10.04 13.77 5.63
N ARG A 59 -8.96 14.45 5.21
CA ARG A 59 -7.73 13.74 4.77
C ARG A 59 -7.24 12.84 5.91
N PRO A 60 -6.77 11.61 5.60
CA PRO A 60 -6.23 10.73 6.62
C PRO A 60 -5.07 11.40 7.36
N SER A 61 -5.08 11.29 8.67
CA SER A 61 -3.96 11.69 9.53
C SER A 61 -2.74 10.80 9.29
N LEU A 62 -1.56 11.28 9.68
CA LEU A 62 -0.32 10.52 9.55
C LEU A 62 -0.40 9.15 10.25
N THR A 63 -1.02 9.11 11.43
CA THR A 63 -1.23 7.88 12.21
C THR A 63 -2.09 6.87 11.44
N GLU A 64 -3.18 7.32 10.82
CA GLU A 64 -4.04 6.44 10.01
C GLU A 64 -3.31 5.89 8.78
N VAL A 65 -2.44 6.70 8.17
CA VAL A 65 -1.60 6.26 7.04
C VAL A 65 -0.58 5.23 7.50
N GLN A 66 0.07 5.43 8.65
CA GLN A 66 1.00 4.48 9.25
C GLN A 66 0.33 3.15 9.60
N ASP A 67 -0.87 3.18 10.16
CA ASP A 67 -1.61 1.96 10.53
C ASP A 67 -2.05 1.16 9.30
N ARG A 68 -2.46 1.86 8.23
CA ARG A 68 -2.97 1.22 7.02
C ARG A 68 -1.85 0.75 6.08
N TYR A 69 -0.77 1.51 5.98
CA TYR A 69 0.38 1.23 5.10
C TYR A 69 1.73 1.47 5.83
N PRO A 70 2.07 0.63 6.82
CA PRO A 70 3.27 0.81 7.66
C PRO A 70 4.60 0.67 6.89
N TRP A 71 4.55 0.10 5.69
CA TRP A 71 5.71 -0.09 4.80
C TRP A 71 6.13 1.17 4.07
N LEU A 72 5.29 2.21 4.03
CA LEU A 72 5.68 3.52 3.48
C LEU A 72 6.77 4.21 4.30
N PHE A 73 6.92 3.82 5.57
CA PHE A 73 7.83 4.41 6.54
C PHE A 73 8.98 3.45 6.88
N ASP A 74 9.15 2.38 6.12
CA ASP A 74 10.28 1.46 6.31
C ASP A 74 11.53 2.03 5.62
N GLU A 75 12.66 2.01 6.34
CA GLU A 75 13.95 2.52 5.85
C GLU A 75 14.60 1.58 4.83
N TYR A 76 14.26 0.28 4.83
CA TYR A 76 14.57 -0.57 3.70
C TYR A 76 13.67 -0.13 2.56
N GLN A 77 14.22 0.70 1.67
CA GLN A 77 13.54 1.19 0.48
C GLN A 77 12.89 0.02 -0.26
N VAL A 78 11.58 -0.12 -0.04
CA VAL A 78 10.68 -0.88 -0.89
C VAL A 78 10.59 -0.05 -2.17
N SER A 79 11.53 -0.28 -3.08
CA SER A 79 11.82 0.58 -4.22
C SER A 79 10.69 0.58 -5.23
N CYS A 80 9.80 1.56 -5.11
CA CYS A 80 8.73 1.86 -6.07
C CYS A 80 8.60 3.39 -6.17
N TRP A 81 9.48 4.01 -6.97
CA TRP A 81 9.34 5.42 -7.40
C TRP A 81 8.80 5.45 -8.83
#